data_AF-A0A5R2N2S3-F1
#
_entry.id   AF-A0A5R2N2S3-F1
#
_cell.length_a   1.000
_cell.length_b   1.000
_cell.length_c   1.000
_cell.angle_alpha   90.00
_cell.angle_beta   90.00
_cell.angle_gamma   90.00
#
_symmetry.space_group_name_H-M   'P 1'
#
loop_
_entity.id
_entity.type
_entity.pdbx_description
1 polymer ?
#
loop_
_entity_poly.entity_id
_entity_poly.type
_entity_poly.pdbx_seq_one_letter_code
_entity_poly.pdbx_strand_id
1 'polypeptide(L)'
;LMVAVGVTFIIVMGSIDLSMEGVVSLTAVLFCFLMLALGGTLGSGGWLAIPVVLAVGAAIGLVNGFIHVKLKIPSFMASLALGFVGTGAAILLTGGDIVKFNDPMFRALLTWRILGFPLMVYVAGLCLVLAWFIQSYTRLGRYFYAVGGGEELA
;
A
#
# COMPACT_ATOMS: atom_id res chain seq x y z
N LEU A 1 0.89 4.67 10.27
CA LEU A 1 -0.50 5.18 10.12
C LEU A 1 -1.09 4.84 8.76
N MET A 2 -0.51 5.28 7.64
CA MET A 2 -1.09 5.05 6.30
C MET A 2 -1.41 3.58 6.01
N VAL A 3 -0.48 2.66 6.29
CA VAL A 3 -0.72 1.22 6.13
C VAL A 3 -1.85 0.72 7.04
N ALA A 4 -1.83 1.10 8.32
CA ALA A 4 -2.87 0.70 9.29
C ALA A 4 -4.28 1.18 8.88
N VAL A 5 -4.38 2.38 8.31
CA VAL A 5 -5.65 2.91 7.77
C VAL A 5 -6.17 2.03 6.63
N GLY A 6 -5.30 1.59 5.72
CA GLY A 6 -5.67 0.65 4.66
C GLY A 6 -6.14 -0.70 5.20
N VAL A 7 -5.37 -1.29 6.12
CA VAL A 7 -5.66 -2.60 6.73
C VAL A 7 -6.95 -2.58 7.56
N THR A 8 -7.35 -1.43 8.11
CA THR A 8 -8.61 -1.29 8.87
C THR A 8 -9.82 -1.75 8.08
N PHE A 9 -9.90 -1.43 6.78
CA PHE A 9 -11.01 -1.86 5.94
C PHE A 9 -11.07 -3.38 5.77
N ILE A 10 -9.92 -4.05 5.76
CA ILE A 10 -9.83 -5.51 5.65
C ILE A 10 -10.32 -6.18 6.93
N ILE A 11 -9.89 -5.66 8.08
CA ILE A 11 -10.29 -6.16 9.40
C ILE A 11 -11.80 -5.99 9.61
N VAL A 12 -12.36 -4.83 9.24
CA VAL A 12 -13.81 -4.58 9.35
C VAL A 12 -14.64 -5.55 8.51
N MET A 13 -14.09 -6.09 7.42
CA MET A 13 -14.72 -7.14 6.61
C MET A 13 -14.58 -8.56 7.21
N GLY A 14 -14.00 -8.72 8.41
CA GLY A 14 -13.75 -10.03 9.01
C GLY A 14 -12.54 -10.77 8.43
N SER A 15 -11.70 -10.10 7.64
CA SER A 15 -10.52 -10.70 7.00
C SER A 15 -9.22 -10.30 7.69
N ILE A 16 -8.17 -11.09 7.46
CA ILE A 16 -6.80 -10.82 7.94
C ILE A 16 -5.91 -10.57 6.73
N ASP A 17 -5.06 -9.55 6.81
CA ASP A 17 -4.05 -9.24 5.79
C ASP A 17 -2.64 -9.22 6.38
N LEU A 18 -1.82 -10.18 5.96
CA LEU A 18 -0.39 -10.24 6.25
C LEU A 18 0.49 -9.85 5.05
N SER A 19 -0.11 -9.51 3.91
CA SER A 19 0.63 -9.18 2.69
C SER A 19 1.28 -7.80 2.73
N MET A 20 0.87 -6.93 3.67
CA MET A 20 1.29 -5.52 3.71
C MET A 20 2.82 -5.33 3.72
N GLU A 21 3.57 -6.23 4.36
CA GLU A 21 5.03 -6.18 4.40
C GLU A 21 5.64 -6.41 3.01
N GLY A 22 5.26 -7.50 2.35
CA GLY A 22 5.73 -7.81 1.01
C GLY A 22 5.29 -6.81 -0.06
N VAL A 23 4.07 -6.27 0.04
CA VAL A 23 3.58 -5.23 -0.88
C VAL A 23 4.39 -3.94 -0.71
N VAL A 24 4.66 -3.51 0.54
CA VAL A 24 5.47 -2.32 0.80
C VAL A 24 6.92 -2.53 0.32
N SER A 25 7.51 -3.70 0.58
CA SER A 25 8.87 -4.03 0.15
C SER A 25 8.99 -3.98 -1.38
N LEU A 26 8.10 -4.67 -2.09
CA LEU A 26 8.10 -4.71 -3.55
C LEU A 26 7.86 -3.34 -4.18
N THR A 27 6.86 -2.60 -3.70
CA THR A 27 6.52 -1.28 -4.25
C THR A 27 7.62 -0.25 -3.99
N ALA A 28 8.31 -0.32 -2.85
CA ALA A 28 9.47 0.53 -2.56
C ALA A 28 10.64 0.25 -3.51
N VAL A 29 10.96 -1.02 -3.75
CA VAL A 29 12.02 -1.42 -4.69
C VAL A 29 11.67 -0.99 -6.12
N LEU A 30 10.44 -1.27 -6.57
CA LEU A 30 9.97 -0.86 -7.89
C LEU A 30 10.00 0.66 -8.05
N PHE A 31 9.64 1.40 -7.00
CA PHE A 31 9.73 2.86 -7.01
C PHE A 31 11.16 3.32 -7.26
N CYS A 32 12.14 2.78 -6.54
CA CYS A 32 13.55 3.13 -6.73
C CYS A 32 14.04 2.80 -8.14
N PHE A 33 13.71 1.61 -8.68
CA PHE A 33 14.12 1.23 -10.03
C PHE A 33 13.48 2.11 -11.11
N LEU A 34 12.19 2.39 -11.00
CA LEU A 34 11.50 3.31 -11.92
C LEU A 34 12.06 4.72 -11.82
N MET A 35 12.39 5.17 -10.61
CA MET A 35 13.00 6.48 -10.40
C MET A 35 14.33 6.59 -11.14
N LEU A 36 15.20 5.59 -11.02
CA LEU A 36 16.47 5.52 -11.73
C LEU A 36 16.27 5.41 -13.25
N ALA A 37 15.33 4.60 -13.71
CA ALA A 37 15.04 4.42 -15.14
C ALA A 37 14.49 5.69 -15.80
N LEU A 38 13.79 6.55 -15.05
CA LEU A 38 13.17 7.79 -15.53
C LEU A 38 14.04 9.05 -15.26
N GLY A 39 15.36 8.87 -15.22
CA GLY A 39 16.33 9.95 -15.11
C GLY A 39 16.76 10.32 -13.69
N GLY A 40 16.35 9.54 -12.67
CA GLY A 40 16.88 9.61 -11.32
C GLY A 40 16.39 10.77 -10.45
N THR A 41 15.55 11.67 -10.99
CA THR A 41 15.06 12.86 -10.29
C THR A 41 13.57 13.07 -10.51
N LEU A 42 12.89 13.74 -9.57
CA LEU A 42 11.48 14.10 -9.75
C LEU A 42 11.28 15.02 -10.96
N GLY A 43 12.25 15.89 -11.25
CA GLY A 43 12.20 16.86 -12.35
C GLY A 43 12.35 16.26 -13.75
N SER A 44 13.01 15.11 -13.89
CA SER A 44 13.30 14.46 -15.19
C SER A 44 12.24 13.48 -15.67
N GLY A 45 11.18 13.25 -14.89
CA GLY A 45 10.13 12.26 -15.19
C GLY A 45 9.91 11.22 -14.10
N GLY A 46 10.77 11.18 -13.07
CA GLY A 46 10.67 10.26 -11.95
C GLY A 46 9.35 10.33 -11.16
N TRP A 47 8.62 11.45 -11.26
CA TRP A 47 7.27 11.58 -10.69
C TRP A 47 6.27 10.53 -11.21
N LEU A 48 6.48 9.99 -12.41
CA LEU A 48 5.66 8.90 -12.98
C LEU A 48 5.82 7.58 -12.22
N ALA A 49 6.89 7.39 -11.46
CA ALA A 49 7.06 6.20 -10.62
C ALA A 49 5.95 6.10 -9.56
N ILE A 50 5.46 7.24 -9.04
CA ILE A 50 4.43 7.29 -7.99
C ILE A 50 3.11 6.63 -8.45
N PRO A 51 2.43 7.09 -9.51
CA PRO A 51 1.17 6.47 -9.94
C PRO A 51 1.36 5.02 -10.38
N VAL A 52 2.52 4.65 -10.94
CA VAL A 52 2.80 3.27 -11.34
C VAL A 52 2.88 2.35 -10.13
N VAL A 53 3.62 2.69 -9.07
CA VAL A 53 3.71 1.82 -7.89
C VAL A 53 2.41 1.75 -7.10
N LEU A 54 1.61 2.83 -7.10
CA LEU A 54 0.25 2.80 -6.56
C LEU A 54 -0.65 1.83 -7.34
N ALA A 55 -0.56 1.83 -8.67
CA ALA A 55 -1.30 0.89 -9.51
C ALA A 55 -0.85 -0.56 -9.27
N VAL A 56 0.46 -0.80 -9.11
CA VAL A 56 0.99 -2.13 -8.76
C VAL A 56 0.47 -2.59 -7.40
N GLY A 57 0.53 -1.73 -6.38
CA GLY A 57 -0.02 -2.06 -5.05
C GLY A 57 -1.51 -2.38 -5.10
N ALA A 58 -2.30 -1.60 -5.83
CA ALA A 58 -3.72 -1.86 -6.05
C ALA A 58 -3.97 -3.17 -6.80
N ALA A 59 -3.15 -3.50 -7.81
CA ALA A 59 -3.24 -4.75 -8.54
C ALA A 59 -2.94 -5.96 -7.65
N ILE A 60 -1.92 -5.86 -6.78
CA ILE A 60 -1.62 -6.93 -5.81
C ILE A 60 -2.78 -7.12 -4.83
N GLY A 61 -3.36 -6.02 -4.32
CA GLY A 61 -4.56 -6.07 -3.49
C GLY A 61 -5.76 -6.70 -4.20
N LEU A 62 -5.97 -6.37 -5.47
CA LEU A 62 -7.00 -6.97 -6.32
C LEU A 62 -6.79 -8.48 -6.47
N VAL A 63 -5.56 -8.91 -6.73
CA VAL A 63 -5.20 -10.34 -6.83
C VAL A 63 -5.47 -11.05 -5.50
N ASN A 64 -5.09 -10.45 -4.37
CA ASN A 64 -5.36 -11.02 -3.05
C ASN A 64 -6.86 -11.20 -2.81
N GLY A 65 -7.65 -10.15 -3.08
CA GLY A 65 -9.11 -10.20 -2.97
C GLY A 65 -9.76 -11.19 -3.93
N PHE A 66 -9.25 -11.31 -5.16
CA PHE A 66 -9.72 -12.28 -6.13
C PHE A 66 -9.47 -13.72 -5.68
N ILE A 67 -8.26 -14.01 -5.19
CA ILE A 67 -7.90 -15.33 -4.63
C ILE A 67 -8.85 -15.68 -3.48
N HIS A 68 -9.06 -14.74 -2.57
CA HIS A 68 -9.96 -14.95 -1.45
C HIS A 68 -11.41 -15.22 -1.89
N VAL A 69 -11.98 -14.34 -2.72
CA VAL A 69 -13.42 -14.38 -3.10
C VAL A 69 -13.74 -15.48 -4.10
N LYS A 70 -12.90 -15.69 -5.12
CA LYS A 70 -13.18 -16.65 -6.22
C LYS A 70 -12.63 -18.04 -5.95
N LEU A 71 -11.43 -18.14 -5.41
CA LEU A 71 -10.81 -19.43 -5.11
C LEU A 71 -11.20 -19.96 -3.72
N LYS A 72 -11.91 -19.16 -2.91
CA LYS A 72 -12.37 -19.51 -1.56
C LYS A 72 -11.21 -19.90 -0.63
N ILE A 73 -10.04 -19.31 -0.85
CA ILE A 73 -8.88 -19.51 0.00
C ILE A 73 -9.00 -18.55 1.20
N PRO A 74 -8.77 -19.02 2.43
CA PRO A 74 -8.77 -18.16 3.62
C PRO A 74 -7.85 -16.94 3.44
N SER A 75 -8.34 -15.75 3.82
CA SER A 75 -7.65 -14.46 3.58
C SER A 75 -6.27 -14.40 4.22
N PHE A 76 -6.10 -14.99 5.41
CA PHE A 76 -4.79 -15.14 6.06
C PHE A 76 -3.79 -15.92 5.19
N MET A 77 -4.19 -17.06 4.60
CA MET A 77 -3.28 -17.89 3.79
C MET A 77 -2.92 -17.20 2.48
N ALA A 78 -3.91 -16.60 1.81
CA ALA A 78 -3.69 -15.86 0.57
C ALA A 78 -2.74 -14.67 0.79
N SER A 79 -3.00 -13.87 1.83
CA SER A 79 -2.20 -12.69 2.14
C SER A 79 -0.79 -13.03 2.61
N LEU A 80 -0.62 -14.07 3.43
CA LEU A 80 0.70 -14.54 3.85
C LEU A 80 1.54 -15.00 2.65
N ALA A 81 0.95 -15.80 1.74
CA ALA A 81 1.63 -16.25 0.54
C ALA A 81 2.02 -15.07 -0.37
N LEU A 82 1.11 -14.12 -0.59
CA LEU A 82 1.40 -12.92 -1.36
C LEU A 82 2.49 -12.06 -0.69
N GLY A 83 2.51 -11.98 0.64
CA GLY A 83 3.57 -11.33 1.40
C GLY A 83 4.93 -11.93 1.07
N PHE A 84 5.08 -13.26 1.17
CA PHE A 84 6.32 -13.94 0.82
C PHE A 84 6.72 -13.76 -0.65
N VAL A 85 5.75 -13.79 -1.57
CA VAL A 85 6.01 -13.53 -2.99
C VAL A 85 6.51 -12.11 -3.20
N GLY A 86 5.89 -11.12 -2.56
CA GLY A 86 6.29 -9.71 -2.65
C GLY A 86 7.70 -9.48 -2.09
N THR A 87 7.98 -10.00 -0.90
CA THR A 87 9.30 -9.90 -0.26
C THR A 87 10.37 -10.65 -1.06
N GLY A 88 10.07 -11.86 -1.53
CA GLY A 88 10.97 -12.64 -2.39
C GLY A 88 11.26 -11.92 -3.71
N ALA A 89 10.26 -11.36 -4.36
CA ALA A 89 10.43 -10.58 -5.59
C ALA A 89 11.28 -9.32 -5.34
N ALA A 90 11.07 -8.61 -4.23
CA ALA A 90 11.89 -7.48 -3.84
C ALA A 90 13.37 -7.87 -3.67
N ILE A 91 13.65 -8.98 -2.99
CA ILE A 91 15.02 -9.50 -2.81
C ILE A 91 15.63 -9.91 -4.16
N LEU A 92 14.89 -10.62 -5.02
CA LEU A 92 15.37 -11.03 -6.34
C LEU A 92 15.69 -9.84 -7.24
N LEU A 93 14.84 -8.81 -7.24
CA LEU A 93 15.05 -7.59 -8.05
C LEU A 93 16.26 -6.79 -7.57
N THR A 94 16.49 -6.75 -6.26
CA THR A 94 17.63 -6.02 -5.67
C THR A 94 18.93 -6.81 -5.63
N GLY A 95 18.88 -8.13 -5.83
CA GLY A 95 20.01 -9.02 -5.56
C GLY A 95 20.38 -9.09 -4.07
N GLY A 96 19.49 -8.64 -3.17
CA GLY A 96 19.77 -8.49 -1.74
C GLY A 96 20.50 -7.20 -1.35
N ASP A 97 20.78 -6.31 -2.30
CA ASP A 97 21.48 -5.05 -2.08
C ASP A 97 20.54 -3.84 -1.93
N ILE A 98 21.08 -2.73 -1.41
CA ILE A 98 20.30 -1.51 -1.22
C ILE A 98 20.26 -0.69 -2.51
N VAL A 99 19.08 -0.51 -3.08
CA VAL A 99 18.85 0.40 -4.22
C VAL A 99 18.66 1.82 -3.71
N LYS A 100 19.53 2.75 -4.12
CA LYS A 100 19.52 4.15 -3.70
C LYS A 100 19.43 5.06 -4.91
N PHE A 101 18.72 6.17 -4.75
CA PHE A 101 18.78 7.33 -5.64
C PHE A 101 18.96 8.59 -4.78
N ASN A 102 19.51 9.64 -5.38
CA ASN A 102 19.76 10.90 -4.67
C ASN A 102 19.06 12.04 -5.40
N ASP A 103 17.87 12.40 -4.94
CA ASP A 103 17.10 13.52 -5.45
C ASP A 103 16.77 14.51 -4.32
N PRO A 104 17.31 15.75 -4.37
CA PRO A 104 17.02 16.77 -3.37
C PRO A 104 15.53 17.09 -3.25
N MET A 105 14.78 17.05 -4.35
CA MET A 105 13.33 17.31 -4.33
C MET A 105 12.60 16.20 -3.57
N PHE A 106 12.90 14.94 -3.86
CA PHE A 106 12.29 13.82 -3.15
C PHE A 106 12.66 13.86 -1.67
N ARG A 107 13.93 14.13 -1.35
CA ARG A 107 14.38 14.29 0.03
C ARG A 107 13.65 15.44 0.74
N ALA A 108 13.39 16.55 0.05
CA ALA A 108 12.63 17.65 0.59
C ALA A 108 11.19 17.25 0.95
N LEU A 109 10.53 16.34 0.21
CA LEU A 109 9.20 15.84 0.61
C LEU A 109 9.21 15.18 2.00
N LEU A 110 10.32 14.56 2.39
CA LEU A 110 10.48 13.91 3.69
C LEU A 110 10.91 14.88 4.80
N THR A 111 11.71 15.88 4.48
CA THR A 111 12.33 16.79 5.46
C THR A 111 11.63 18.14 5.58
N TRP A 112 10.79 18.51 4.61
CA TRP A 112 10.05 19.78 4.62
C TRP A 112 9.08 19.79 5.80
N ARG A 113 9.11 20.88 6.56
CA ARG A 113 8.31 21.06 7.78
C ARG A 113 7.35 22.21 7.61
N ILE A 114 6.12 22.00 8.03
CA ILE A 114 5.07 22.99 8.11
C ILE A 114 4.64 23.02 9.58
N LEU A 115 4.62 24.20 10.19
CA LEU A 115 4.25 24.39 11.62
C LEU A 115 4.98 23.42 12.58
N GLY A 116 6.25 23.11 12.29
CA GLY A 116 7.09 22.20 13.09
C GLY A 116 6.98 20.71 12.73
N PHE A 117 5.94 20.29 11.98
CA PHE A 117 5.70 18.90 11.62
C PHE A 117 6.16 18.57 10.19
N PRO A 118 6.77 17.40 9.95
CA PRO A 118 7.10 16.95 8.59
C PRO A 118 5.85 16.84 7.71
N LEU A 119 5.99 17.13 6.41
CA LEU A 119 4.91 17.03 5.41
C LEU A 119 4.16 15.68 5.48
N MET A 120 4.88 14.59 5.74
CA MET A 120 4.31 13.23 5.85
C MET A 120 3.25 13.08 6.95
N VAL A 121 3.30 13.90 8.00
CA VAL A 121 2.26 13.91 9.05
C VAL A 121 0.93 14.39 8.48
N TYR A 122 0.96 15.44 7.65
CA TYR A 122 -0.23 15.98 6.99
C TYR A 122 -0.79 15.00 5.96
N VAL A 123 0.07 14.33 5.19
CA VAL A 123 -0.37 13.28 4.25
C VAL A 123 -1.05 12.13 5.00
N ALA A 124 -0.46 11.67 6.11
CA ALA A 124 -1.05 10.62 6.92
C ALA A 124 -2.37 11.06 7.57
N GLY A 125 -2.47 12.31 8.02
CA GLY A 125 -3.71 12.91 8.53
C GLY A 125 -4.79 13.01 7.46
N LEU A 126 -4.43 13.40 6.24
CA LEU A 126 -5.35 13.40 5.10
C LEU A 126 -5.87 11.99 4.80
N CYS A 127 -5.00 10.97 4.76
CA CYS A 127 -5.42 9.58 4.60
C CYS A 127 -6.39 9.14 5.70
N LEU A 128 -6.14 9.52 6.95
CA LEU A 128 -7.03 9.22 8.07
C LEU A 128 -8.40 9.87 7.90
N VAL A 129 -8.46 11.17 7.57
CA VAL A 129 -9.72 11.90 7.37
C VAL A 129 -10.50 11.31 6.19
N LEU A 130 -9.83 11.00 5.08
CA LEU A 130 -10.46 10.35 3.92
C LEU A 130 -11.02 8.98 4.28
N ALA A 131 -10.25 8.16 4.99
CA ALA A 131 -10.72 6.84 5.41
C ALA A 131 -11.89 6.92 6.38
N TRP A 132 -11.83 7.82 7.37
CA TRP A 132 -12.94 8.08 8.28
C TRP A 132 -14.20 8.52 7.55
N PHE A 133 -14.05 9.40 6.55
CA PHE A 133 -15.17 9.85 5.72
C PHE A 133 -15.77 8.70 4.91
N ILE A 134 -14.94 7.89 4.25
CA ILE A 134 -15.36 6.71 3.50
C ILE A 134 -16.10 5.73 4.41
N GLN A 135 -15.52 5.42 5.57
CA GLN A 135 -16.07 4.50 6.54
C GLN A 135 -17.41 4.97 7.11
N SER A 136 -17.54 6.26 7.46
CA SER A 136 -18.70 6.77 8.21
C SER A 136 -19.83 7.25 7.31
N TYR A 137 -19.53 7.83 6.14
CA TYR A 137 -20.51 8.57 5.35
C TYR A 137 -20.81 7.98 3.97
N THR A 138 -20.03 6.99 3.49
CA THR A 138 -20.24 6.44 2.14
C THR A 138 -20.94 5.07 2.13
N ARG A 139 -21.46 4.68 0.96
CA ARG A 139 -22.02 3.34 0.72
C ARG A 139 -20.96 2.25 0.90
N LEU A 140 -19.72 2.52 0.50
CA LEU A 140 -18.59 1.58 0.65
C LEU A 140 -18.35 1.20 2.11
N GLY A 141 -18.34 2.19 3.02
CA GLY A 141 -18.22 1.93 4.45
C GLY A 141 -19.29 0.97 4.97
N ARG A 142 -20.55 1.20 4.60
CA ARG A 142 -21.67 0.31 4.97
C ARG A 142 -21.52 -1.11 4.41
N TYR A 143 -21.01 -1.26 3.19
CA TYR A 143 -20.76 -2.59 2.61
C TYR A 143 -19.66 -3.35 3.34
N PHE A 144 -18.57 -2.68 3.76
CA PHE A 144 -17.52 -3.34 4.53
C PHE A 144 -18.04 -3.93 5.84
N TYR A 145 -18.84 -3.16 6.59
CA TYR A 145 -19.48 -3.66 7.81
C TYR A 145 -20.51 -4.76 7.55
N ALA A 146 -21.29 -4.67 6.47
CA ALA A 146 -22.28 -5.68 6.12
C ALA A 146 -21.63 -7.03 5.76
N VAL A 147 -20.47 -7.00 5.10
CA VAL A 147 -19.69 -8.22 4.79
C VAL A 147 -19.11 -8.83 6.06
N GLY A 148 -18.51 -8.03 6.94
CA GLY A 148 -17.88 -8.53 8.17
C GLY A 148 -18.87 -8.92 9.28
N GLY A 149 -20.07 -8.35 9.29
CA GLY A 149 -21.10 -8.61 10.32
C GLY A 149 -21.86 -9.93 10.15
N GLY A 150 -21.47 -10.81 9.22
CA GLY A 150 -22.28 -11.94 8.78
C GLY A 150 -21.63 -13.32 8.80
N GLU A 151 -20.53 -13.54 9.53
CA GLU A 151 -19.93 -14.89 9.63
C GLU A 151 -20.66 -15.80 10.63
N GLU A 152 -21.50 -15.24 11.51
CA GLU A 152 -22.27 -15.98 12.54
C GLU A 152 -23.72 -16.30 12.12
N LEU A 153 -24.20 -15.76 10.99
CA LEU A 153 -25.58 -15.91 10.50
C LEU A 153 -25.71 -16.77 9.22
N ALA A 154 -24.61 -17.33 8.72
CA ALA A 154 -24.56 -18.20 7.52
C ALA A 154 -24.19 -19.64 7.89
#